data_AF-U3J524-F1
#
_entry.id   AF-U3J524-F1
#
_cell.length_a   1.000
_cell.length_b   1.000
_cell.length_c   1.000
_cell.angle_alpha   90.00
_cell.angle_beta   90.00
_cell.angle_gamma   90.00
#
_symmetry.space_group_name_H-M   'P 1'
#
loop_
_entity.id
_entity.type
_entity.pdbx_description
1 polymer ?
#
loop_
_entity_poly.entity_id
_entity_poly.type
_entity_poly.pdbx_seq_one_letter_code
_entity_poly.pdbx_strand_id
1 'polypeptide(L)'
;MDLIVSSYFLFLFFFFFSPPSLGKEARKRELKKNKKQRMMVRAAVLKMKDPKQIIRDMEKLDEMEFNPVQQPQLNEKVLKDKRKKLRETFERILRLYEKENPDIYKELRKLEVEYEQKRSQLSQYFDAVKDSEGTMTICLVPARMKAILRIWIKTSMTRAVMTVTVIGQMQTVKVRTSCIVTMTRREKVEKKRNQV
;
A
#
# COMPACT_ATOMS: atom_id res chain seq x y z
N MET A 1 39.05 -34.00 58.78
CA MET A 1 38.54 -33.38 57.53
C MET A 1 37.20 -33.99 57.10
N ASP A 2 36.73 -35.03 57.80
CA ASP A 2 35.63 -35.89 57.35
C ASP A 2 34.23 -35.33 57.65
N LEU A 3 34.09 -34.49 58.68
CA LEU A 3 32.81 -33.84 59.01
C LEU A 3 32.40 -32.77 58.01
N ILE A 4 33.37 -32.09 57.39
CA ILE A 4 33.11 -31.04 56.41
C ILE A 4 32.64 -31.68 55.09
N VAL A 5 33.30 -32.74 54.64
CA VAL A 5 32.92 -33.47 53.41
C VAL A 5 31.55 -34.13 53.55
N SER A 6 31.23 -34.70 54.73
CA SER A 6 29.90 -35.28 54.99
C SER A 6 28.80 -34.22 55.00
N SER A 7 29.06 -33.04 55.55
CA SER A 7 28.11 -31.91 55.53
C SER A 7 27.85 -31.39 54.12
N TYR A 8 28.91 -31.23 53.30
CA TYR A 8 28.74 -30.86 51.90
C TYR A 8 28.00 -31.93 51.09
N PHE A 9 28.24 -33.22 51.37
CA PHE A 9 27.54 -34.31 50.71
C PHE A 9 26.05 -34.32 51.07
N LEU A 10 25.69 -34.16 52.34
CA LEU A 10 24.29 -34.02 52.75
C LEU A 10 23.65 -32.75 52.20
N PHE A 11 24.37 -31.63 52.15
CA PHE A 11 23.85 -30.37 51.61
C PHE A 11 23.60 -30.46 50.09
N LEU A 12 24.54 -31.03 49.33
CA LEU A 12 24.37 -31.32 47.91
C LEU A 12 23.25 -32.33 47.67
N PHE A 13 23.13 -33.37 48.49
CA PHE A 13 22.03 -34.32 48.41
C PHE A 13 20.68 -33.66 48.67
N PHE A 14 20.56 -32.79 49.68
CA PHE A 14 19.31 -32.10 49.99
C PHE A 14 18.95 -31.01 48.97
N PHE A 15 19.95 -30.37 48.36
CA PHE A 15 19.74 -29.34 47.33
C PHE A 15 19.41 -29.95 45.96
N PHE A 16 20.06 -31.06 45.60
CA PHE A 16 19.87 -31.72 44.30
C PHE A 16 18.70 -32.73 44.30
N PHE A 17 18.41 -33.34 45.45
CA PHE A 17 17.36 -34.33 45.65
C PHE A 17 16.17 -33.80 46.47
N SER A 18 16.03 -32.48 46.61
CA SER A 18 14.86 -31.88 47.23
C SER A 18 13.61 -32.21 46.40
N PRO A 19 12.61 -32.93 46.95
CA PRO A 19 11.40 -33.24 46.22
C PRO A 19 10.72 -31.93 45.80
N PRO A 20 10.14 -31.85 44.58
CA PRO A 20 9.44 -30.65 44.15
C PRO A 20 8.41 -30.28 45.22
N SER A 21 8.49 -29.05 45.74
CA SER A 21 7.63 -28.62 46.84
C SER A 21 6.15 -28.91 46.50
N LEU A 22 5.41 -29.47 47.46
CA LEU A 22 4.03 -29.96 47.25
C LEU A 22 3.10 -28.93 46.58
N GLY A 23 3.37 -27.62 46.77
CA GLY A 23 2.68 -26.53 46.08
C GLY A 23 2.96 -26.41 44.57
N LYS A 24 4.17 -26.76 44.11
CA LYS A 24 4.53 -26.77 42.67
C LYS A 24 3.82 -27.90 41.93
N GLU A 25 3.63 -29.05 42.57
CA GLU A 25 2.84 -30.16 42.02
C GLU A 25 1.34 -29.85 42.01
N ALA A 26 0.81 -29.27 43.09
CA ALA A 26 -0.58 -28.82 43.15
C ALA A 26 -0.88 -27.78 42.05
N ARG A 27 0.01 -26.79 41.85
CA ARG A 27 -0.10 -25.79 40.78
C ARG A 27 -0.09 -26.42 39.38
N LYS A 28 0.71 -27.46 39.13
CA LYS A 28 0.71 -28.18 37.84
C LYS A 28 -0.61 -28.90 37.60
N ARG A 29 -1.22 -29.53 38.62
CA ARG A 29 -2.53 -30.18 38.52
C ARG A 29 -3.64 -29.17 38.28
N GLU A 30 -3.58 -28.02 38.94
CA GLU A 30 -4.51 -26.91 38.76
C GLU A 30 -4.42 -26.31 37.35
N LEU A 31 -3.20 -26.08 36.85
CA LEU A 31 -2.97 -25.59 35.49
C LEU A 31 -3.52 -26.57 34.42
N LYS A 32 -3.39 -27.89 34.66
CA LYS A 32 -3.95 -28.93 33.80
C LYS A 32 -5.49 -28.90 33.79
N LYS A 33 -6.14 -28.70 34.95
CA LYS A 33 -7.60 -28.54 35.04
C LYS A 33 -8.06 -27.27 34.30
N ASN A 34 -7.39 -26.14 34.51
CA ASN A 34 -7.71 -24.89 33.83
C ASN A 34 -7.52 -25.01 32.30
N LYS A 35 -6.48 -25.72 31.84
CA LYS A 35 -6.28 -26.02 30.41
C LYS A 35 -7.44 -26.84 29.84
N LYS A 36 -7.88 -27.90 30.54
CA LYS A 36 -9.03 -28.72 30.12
C LYS A 36 -10.33 -27.92 30.08
N GLN A 37 -10.57 -27.08 31.10
CA GLN A 37 -11.73 -26.20 31.15
C GLN A 37 -11.73 -25.21 29.99
N ARG A 38 -10.59 -24.58 29.66
CA ARG A 38 -10.46 -23.72 28.48
C ARG A 38 -10.78 -24.46 27.18
N MET A 39 -10.35 -25.72 27.05
CA MET A 39 -10.66 -26.53 25.86
C MET A 39 -12.14 -26.86 25.76
N MET A 40 -12.80 -27.22 26.88
CA MET A 40 -14.24 -27.47 26.93
C MET A 40 -15.05 -26.21 26.64
N VAL A 41 -14.70 -25.08 27.28
CA VAL A 41 -15.35 -23.79 27.01
C VAL A 41 -15.17 -23.39 25.55
N ARG A 42 -13.98 -23.58 24.97
CA ARG A 42 -13.75 -23.31 23.53
C ARG A 42 -14.64 -24.19 22.66
N ALA A 43 -14.75 -25.48 22.95
CA ALA A 43 -15.62 -26.40 22.20
C ALA A 43 -17.10 -26.01 22.33
N ALA A 44 -17.57 -25.67 23.53
CA ALA A 44 -18.95 -25.23 23.77
C ALA A 44 -19.27 -23.90 23.08
N VAL A 45 -18.37 -22.91 23.17
CA VAL A 45 -18.49 -21.62 22.48
C VAL A 45 -18.51 -21.80 20.96
N LEU A 46 -17.79 -22.78 20.42
CA LEU A 46 -17.82 -23.11 19.00
C LEU A 46 -19.15 -23.76 18.59
N LYS A 47 -19.78 -24.57 19.46
CA LYS A 47 -21.10 -25.19 19.20
C LYS A 47 -22.26 -24.20 19.28
N MET A 48 -22.14 -23.15 20.10
CA MET A 48 -23.16 -22.11 20.24
C MET A 48 -23.10 -21.03 19.15
N LYS A 49 -22.08 -21.06 18.27
CA LYS A 49 -21.97 -20.09 17.17
C LYS A 49 -22.66 -20.61 15.93
N ASP A 50 -23.52 -19.78 15.35
CA ASP A 50 -24.12 -20.07 14.06
C ASP A 50 -23.08 -19.90 12.95
N PRO A 51 -22.72 -20.96 12.20
CA PRO A 51 -21.73 -20.85 11.13
C PRO A 51 -22.15 -19.89 10.01
N LYS A 52 -23.47 -19.76 9.77
CA LYS A 52 -24.05 -18.78 8.84
C LYS A 52 -23.82 -17.33 9.29
N GLN A 53 -23.81 -17.07 10.60
CA GLN A 53 -23.52 -15.73 11.13
C GLN A 53 -22.07 -15.31 10.87
N ILE A 54 -21.12 -16.25 10.98
CA ILE A 54 -19.69 -15.98 10.72
C ILE A 54 -19.48 -15.56 9.26
N ILE A 55 -20.18 -16.19 8.31
CA ILE A 55 -20.13 -15.80 6.90
C ILE A 55 -20.67 -14.38 6.71
N ARG A 56 -21.83 -14.05 7.31
CA ARG A 56 -22.39 -12.68 7.26
C ARG A 56 -21.44 -11.64 7.85
N ASP A 57 -20.76 -11.96 8.94
CA ASP A 57 -19.80 -11.05 9.57
C ASP A 57 -18.55 -10.86 8.68
N MET A 58 -18.13 -11.89 7.93
CA MET A 58 -17.07 -11.77 6.91
C MET A 58 -17.53 -10.92 5.72
N GLU A 59 -18.74 -11.14 5.21
CA GLU A 59 -19.32 -10.35 4.10
C GLU A 59 -19.38 -8.86 4.45
N LYS A 60 -19.85 -8.50 5.66
CA LYS A 60 -19.88 -7.11 6.13
C LYS A 60 -18.50 -6.47 6.19
N LEU A 61 -17.47 -7.22 6.61
CA LEU A 61 -16.09 -6.69 6.62
C LEU A 61 -15.57 -6.45 5.21
N ASP A 62 -15.95 -7.29 4.25
CA ASP A 62 -15.56 -7.15 2.85
C ASP A 62 -16.27 -5.97 2.18
N GLU A 63 -17.57 -5.79 2.43
CA GLU A 63 -18.32 -4.61 2.00
C GLU A 63 -17.71 -3.30 2.52
N MET A 64 -17.20 -3.32 3.76
CA MET A 64 -16.49 -2.17 4.33
C MET A 64 -15.12 -1.92 3.70
N GLU A 65 -14.37 -2.95 3.29
CA GLU A 65 -13.07 -2.80 2.62
C GLU A 65 -13.23 -2.32 1.17
N PHE A 66 -14.21 -2.86 0.45
CA PHE A 66 -14.45 -2.59 -0.97
C PHE A 66 -15.45 -1.45 -1.21
N ASN A 67 -15.67 -0.56 -0.24
CA ASN A 67 -16.55 0.59 -0.43
C ASN A 67 -15.85 1.67 -1.29
N PRO A 68 -16.33 1.95 -2.51
CA PRO A 68 -15.69 2.94 -3.39
C PRO A 68 -15.93 4.39 -2.94
N VAL A 69 -16.98 4.63 -2.15
CA VAL A 69 -17.44 5.98 -1.76
C VAL A 69 -16.74 6.49 -0.50
N GLN A 70 -16.40 5.59 0.42
CA GLN A 70 -15.89 5.96 1.74
C GLN A 70 -14.61 5.18 2.04
N GLN A 71 -13.52 5.91 2.30
CA GLN A 71 -12.31 5.30 2.84
C GLN A 71 -12.66 4.58 4.16
N PRO A 72 -12.23 3.32 4.34
CA PRO A 72 -12.52 2.57 5.55
C PRO A 72 -12.08 3.35 6.79
N GLN A 73 -12.98 3.55 7.76
CA GLN A 73 -12.63 4.21 9.03
C GLN A 73 -11.64 3.40 9.88
N LEU A 74 -11.46 2.11 9.54
CA LEU A 74 -10.56 1.19 10.22
C LEU A 74 -9.31 0.94 9.37
N ASN A 75 -8.15 0.90 10.04
CA ASN A 75 -6.87 0.55 9.45
C ASN A 75 -6.94 -0.82 8.72
N GLU A 76 -6.45 -0.90 7.47
CA GLU A 76 -6.47 -2.12 6.64
C GLU A 76 -5.92 -3.35 7.37
N LYS A 77 -4.87 -3.16 8.17
CA LYS A 77 -4.25 -4.24 8.94
C LYS A 77 -5.23 -4.89 9.92
N VAL A 78 -6.07 -4.09 10.56
CA VAL A 78 -7.08 -4.56 11.51
C VAL A 78 -8.20 -5.33 10.82
N LEU A 79 -8.62 -4.90 9.62
CA LEU A 79 -9.61 -5.60 8.82
C LEU A 79 -9.10 -6.97 8.35
N LYS A 80 -7.86 -7.01 7.84
CA LYS A 80 -7.17 -8.25 7.44
C LYS A 80 -7.05 -9.22 8.62
N ASP A 81 -6.67 -8.74 9.81
CA ASP A 81 -6.57 -9.56 11.02
C ASP A 81 -7.93 -10.08 11.51
N LYS A 82 -8.99 -9.26 11.46
CA LYS A 82 -10.35 -9.70 11.82
C LYS A 82 -10.87 -10.76 10.85
N ARG A 83 -10.68 -10.57 9.53
CA ARG A 83 -11.04 -11.55 8.50
C ARG A 83 -10.32 -12.88 8.72
N LYS A 84 -9.02 -12.84 9.02
CA LYS A 84 -8.22 -14.05 9.31
C LYS A 84 -8.79 -14.82 10.51
N LYS A 85 -9.13 -14.14 11.60
CA LYS A 85 -9.73 -14.77 12.79
C LYS A 85 -11.09 -15.40 12.52
N LEU A 86 -11.93 -14.77 11.69
CA LEU A 86 -13.23 -15.32 11.30
C LEU A 86 -13.06 -16.57 10.42
N ARG A 87 -12.15 -16.55 9.43
CA ARG A 87 -11.81 -17.73 8.61
C ARG A 87 -11.30 -18.90 9.47
N GLU A 88 -10.37 -18.65 10.39
CA GLU A 88 -9.87 -19.67 11.31
C GLU A 88 -10.98 -20.25 12.22
N THR A 89 -11.94 -19.41 12.62
CA THR A 89 -13.09 -19.85 13.42
C THR A 89 -14.03 -20.72 12.57
N PHE A 90 -14.30 -20.33 11.33
CA PHE A 90 -15.13 -21.09 10.40
C PHE A 90 -14.52 -22.45 10.06
N GLU A 91 -13.21 -22.52 9.79
CA GLU A 91 -12.50 -23.77 9.50
C GLU A 91 -12.56 -24.74 10.69
N ARG A 92 -12.42 -24.22 11.91
CA ARG A 92 -12.61 -25.04 13.12
C ARG A 92 -14.02 -25.61 13.23
N ILE A 93 -15.04 -24.84 12.84
CA ILE A 93 -16.42 -25.31 12.84
C ILE A 93 -16.65 -26.36 11.75
N LEU A 94 -16.08 -26.20 10.55
CA LEU A 94 -16.15 -27.22 9.50
C LEU A 94 -15.63 -28.57 9.98
N ARG A 95 -14.47 -28.61 10.66
CA ARG A 95 -13.90 -29.85 11.22
C ARG A 95 -14.76 -30.49 12.32
N LEU A 96 -15.60 -29.71 13.02
CA LEU A 96 -16.55 -30.24 13.99
C LEU A 96 -17.73 -30.90 13.27
N TYR A 97 -18.32 -30.22 12.29
CA TYR A 97 -19.47 -30.73 11.54
C TYR A 97 -19.12 -31.89 10.62
N GLU A 98 -17.88 -31.99 10.13
CA GLU A 98 -17.39 -33.16 9.40
C GLU A 98 -17.58 -34.47 10.18
N LYS A 99 -17.44 -34.41 11.52
CA LYS A 99 -17.59 -35.57 12.41
C LYS A 99 -19.01 -35.74 12.96
N GLU A 100 -19.69 -34.63 13.27
CA GLU A 100 -21.00 -34.67 13.91
C GLU A 100 -22.15 -34.84 12.90
N ASN A 101 -22.12 -34.15 11.75
CA ASN A 101 -23.19 -34.18 10.75
C ASN A 101 -22.66 -33.86 9.32
N PRO A 102 -22.46 -34.89 8.47
CA PRO A 102 -21.86 -34.69 7.13
C PRO A 102 -22.74 -33.90 6.16
N ASP A 103 -24.06 -33.86 6.36
CA ASP A 103 -24.97 -33.11 5.49
C ASP A 103 -24.86 -31.60 5.72
N ILE A 104 -24.79 -31.16 6.98
CA ILE A 104 -24.55 -29.76 7.34
C ILE A 104 -23.17 -29.32 6.83
N TYR A 105 -22.16 -30.20 6.92
CA TYR A 105 -20.83 -29.91 6.37
C TYR A 105 -20.88 -29.57 4.87
N LYS A 106 -21.64 -30.32 4.07
CA LYS A 106 -21.82 -30.03 2.63
C LYS A 106 -22.48 -28.68 2.39
N GLU A 107 -23.50 -28.32 3.18
CA GLU A 107 -24.12 -26.99 3.10
C GLU A 107 -23.14 -25.86 3.43
N LEU A 108 -22.37 -26.02 4.50
CA LEU A 108 -21.36 -25.03 4.90
C LEU A 108 -20.27 -24.86 3.85
N ARG A 109 -19.88 -25.95 3.19
CA ARG A 109 -18.90 -25.91 2.10
C ARG A 109 -19.45 -25.18 0.87
N LYS A 110 -20.74 -25.33 0.55
CA LYS A 110 -21.39 -24.54 -0.50
C LYS A 110 -21.39 -23.04 -0.17
N LEU A 111 -21.78 -22.69 1.06
CA LEU A 111 -21.80 -21.30 1.51
C LEU A 111 -20.41 -20.64 1.48
N GLU A 112 -19.35 -21.39 1.76
CA GLU A 112 -17.99 -20.89 1.64
C GLU A 112 -17.62 -20.55 0.20
N VAL A 113 -18.00 -21.40 -0.77
CA VAL A 113 -17.78 -21.15 -2.19
C VAL A 113 -18.58 -19.93 -2.66
N GLU A 114 -19.85 -19.81 -2.26
CA GLU A 114 -20.68 -18.64 -2.56
C GLU A 114 -20.07 -17.35 -2.03
N TYR A 115 -19.55 -17.37 -0.79
CA TYR A 115 -18.86 -16.23 -0.20
C TYR A 115 -17.59 -15.85 -0.99
N GLU A 116 -16.78 -16.82 -1.41
CA GLU A 116 -15.58 -16.54 -2.22
C GLU A 116 -15.92 -15.97 -3.60
N GLN A 117 -17.01 -16.45 -4.22
CA GLN A 117 -17.53 -15.89 -5.47
C GLN A 117 -17.97 -14.44 -5.29
N LYS A 118 -18.79 -14.14 -4.27
CA LYS A 118 -19.21 -12.76 -3.96
C LYS A 118 -18.02 -11.85 -3.73
N ARG A 119 -17.03 -12.30 -2.95
CA ARG A 119 -15.81 -11.52 -2.69
C ARG A 119 -15.02 -11.24 -3.96
N SER A 120 -14.93 -12.22 -4.87
CA SER A 120 -14.28 -12.02 -6.17
C SER A 120 -15.01 -10.95 -6.99
N GLN A 121 -16.33 -10.97 -7.02
CA GLN A 121 -17.16 -9.96 -7.70
C GLN A 121 -16.97 -8.57 -7.09
N LEU A 122 -16.99 -8.45 -5.76
CA LEU A 122 -16.74 -7.20 -5.06
C LEU A 122 -15.35 -6.61 -5.35
N SER A 123 -14.31 -7.45 -5.34
CA SER A 123 -12.94 -7.02 -5.67
C SER A 123 -12.86 -6.51 -7.11
N GLN A 124 -13.41 -7.27 -8.06
CA GLN A 124 -13.41 -6.87 -9.48
C GLN A 124 -14.15 -5.55 -9.71
N TYR A 125 -15.30 -5.36 -9.04
CA TYR A 125 -16.04 -4.12 -9.11
C TYR A 125 -15.24 -2.93 -8.55
N PHE A 126 -14.60 -3.11 -7.39
CA PHE A 126 -13.77 -2.08 -6.78
C PHE A 126 -12.58 -1.69 -7.66
N ASP A 127 -11.88 -2.68 -8.22
CA ASP A 127 -10.74 -2.45 -9.13
C ASP A 127 -11.21 -1.71 -10.39
N ALA A 128 -12.32 -2.11 -11.01
CA ALA A 128 -12.88 -1.43 -12.18
C ALA A 128 -13.27 0.03 -11.92
N VAL A 129 -13.87 0.31 -10.75
CA VAL A 129 -14.21 1.69 -10.34
C VAL A 129 -12.93 2.51 -10.14
N LYS A 130 -11.92 1.97 -9.45
CA LYS A 130 -10.64 2.66 -9.23
C LYS A 130 -9.86 2.90 -10.52
N ASP A 131 -9.85 1.94 -11.42
CA ASP A 131 -9.21 2.07 -12.72
C ASP A 131 -9.86 3.18 -13.55
N SER A 132 -11.20 3.31 -13.51
CA SER A 132 -11.92 4.38 -14.20
C SER A 132 -11.67 5.78 -13.59
N GLU A 133 -11.60 5.90 -12.27
CA GLU A 133 -11.25 7.15 -11.58
C GLU A 133 -9.79 7.56 -11.84
N GLY A 134 -8.88 6.59 -11.85
CA GLY A 134 -7.45 6.78 -12.07
C GLY A 134 -7.09 7.13 -13.51
N THR A 135 -7.71 6.46 -14.50
CA THR A 135 -7.46 6.73 -15.93
C THR A 135 -7.99 8.10 -16.36
N MET A 136 -9.13 8.55 -15.83
CA MET A 136 -9.66 9.90 -16.10
C MET A 136 -8.70 11.00 -15.63
N THR A 137 -7.98 10.77 -14.53
CA THR A 137 -7.08 11.77 -13.93
C THR A 137 -5.68 11.76 -14.57
N ILE A 138 -5.15 10.58 -14.94
CA ILE A 138 -3.76 10.44 -15.42
C ILE A 138 -3.63 10.60 -16.94
N CYS A 139 -4.64 10.24 -17.73
CA CYS A 139 -4.51 10.25 -19.20
C CYS A 139 -4.75 11.63 -19.85
N LEU A 140 -5.55 12.51 -19.21
CA LEU A 140 -5.99 13.77 -19.83
C LEU A 140 -5.12 15.00 -19.49
N VAL A 141 -4.42 14.97 -18.36
CA VAL A 141 -3.65 16.13 -17.87
C VAL A 141 -2.25 16.24 -18.49
N PRO A 142 -1.44 15.17 -18.60
CA PRO A 142 -0.08 15.29 -19.12
C PRO A 142 -0.01 15.51 -20.63
N ALA A 143 -0.94 14.95 -21.40
CA ALA A 143 -0.89 15.02 -22.87
C ALA A 143 -1.22 16.43 -23.38
N ARG A 144 -2.29 17.05 -22.85
CA ARG A 144 -2.67 18.43 -23.19
C ARG A 144 -1.62 19.44 -22.73
N MET A 145 -1.07 19.25 -21.53
CA MET A 145 -0.04 20.13 -20.96
C MET A 145 1.29 20.04 -21.74
N LYS A 146 1.69 18.84 -22.18
CA LYS A 146 2.88 18.66 -23.04
C LYS A 146 2.70 19.30 -24.42
N ALA A 147 1.51 19.24 -25.02
CA ALA A 147 1.24 19.89 -26.30
C ALA A 147 1.34 21.42 -26.21
N ILE A 148 0.75 22.01 -25.17
CA ILE A 148 0.82 23.45 -24.89
C ILE A 148 2.28 23.88 -24.64
N LEU A 149 3.03 23.12 -23.85
CA LEU A 149 4.43 23.41 -23.57
C LEU A 149 5.30 23.35 -24.84
N ARG A 150 5.09 22.37 -25.73
CA ARG A 150 5.80 22.28 -27.02
C ARG A 150 5.48 23.48 -27.93
N ILE A 151 4.21 23.89 -27.99
CA ILE A 151 3.80 25.06 -28.78
C ILE A 151 4.45 26.33 -28.22
N TRP A 152 4.45 26.51 -26.89
CA TRP A 152 5.05 27.68 -26.26
C TRP A 152 6.56 27.74 -26.47
N ILE A 153 7.28 26.62 -26.33
CA ILE A 153 8.71 26.53 -26.63
C ILE A 153 8.99 26.88 -28.09
N LYS A 154 8.22 26.32 -29.04
CA LYS A 154 8.41 26.55 -30.48
C LYS A 154 8.12 28.01 -30.86
N THR A 155 7.06 28.61 -30.33
CA THR A 155 6.73 30.02 -30.54
C THR A 155 7.78 30.94 -29.92
N SER A 156 8.28 30.62 -28.72
CA SER A 156 9.35 31.35 -28.05
C SER A 156 10.65 31.34 -28.86
N MET A 157 11.09 30.16 -29.33
CA MET A 157 12.30 30.05 -30.16
C MET A 157 12.16 30.79 -31.49
N THR A 158 11.01 30.68 -32.17
CA THR A 158 10.78 31.36 -33.45
C THR A 158 10.84 32.88 -33.28
N ARG A 159 10.27 33.41 -32.19
CA ARG A 159 10.32 34.85 -31.89
C ARG A 159 11.75 35.32 -31.63
N ALA A 160 12.54 34.56 -30.87
CA ALA A 160 13.95 34.89 -30.60
C ALA A 160 14.81 34.89 -31.88
N VAL A 161 14.61 33.91 -32.77
CA VAL A 161 15.32 33.84 -34.06
C VAL A 161 14.95 35.02 -34.96
N MET A 162 13.67 35.40 -35.01
CA MET A 162 13.22 36.56 -35.79
C MET A 162 13.83 37.87 -35.27
N THR A 163 13.89 38.08 -33.94
CA THR A 163 14.51 39.29 -33.38
C THR A 163 16.00 39.37 -33.69
N VAL A 164 16.73 38.26 -33.60
CA VAL A 164 18.18 38.23 -33.93
C VAL A 164 18.41 38.52 -35.41
N THR A 165 17.56 37.98 -36.30
CA THR A 165 17.68 38.19 -37.76
C THR A 165 17.42 39.65 -38.14
N VAL A 166 16.39 40.27 -37.55
CA VAL A 166 16.06 41.69 -37.78
C VAL A 166 17.19 42.61 -37.28
N ILE A 167 17.76 42.31 -36.10
CA ILE A 167 18.88 43.09 -35.56
C ILE A 167 20.13 42.95 -36.45
N GLY A 168 20.43 41.74 -36.94
CA GLY A 168 21.55 41.52 -37.86
C GLY A 168 21.38 42.26 -39.19
N GLN A 169 20.17 42.27 -39.75
CA GLN A 169 19.85 43.04 -40.96
C GLN A 169 20.02 44.56 -40.73
N MET A 170 19.55 45.09 -39.59
CA MET A 170 19.70 46.52 -39.27
C MET A 170 21.17 46.94 -39.07
N GLN A 171 22.02 46.09 -38.48
CA GLN A 171 23.44 46.39 -38.31
C GLN A 171 24.18 46.43 -39.66
N THR A 172 23.89 45.52 -40.59
CA THR A 172 24.52 45.53 -41.93
C THR A 172 24.12 46.75 -42.77
N VAL A 173 22.87 47.23 -42.66
CA VAL A 173 22.40 48.45 -43.34
C VAL A 173 23.06 49.71 -42.76
N LYS A 174 23.29 49.75 -41.43
CA LYS A 174 23.96 50.88 -40.78
C LYS A 174 25.46 50.98 -41.16
N VAL A 175 26.14 49.84 -41.30
CA VAL A 175 27.53 49.80 -41.79
C VAL A 175 27.60 50.24 -43.26
N ARG A 176 26.69 49.77 -44.11
CA ARG A 176 26.65 50.16 -45.54
C ARG A 176 26.40 51.65 -45.73
N THR A 177 25.47 52.25 -44.97
CA THR A 177 25.18 53.68 -45.04
C THR A 177 26.35 54.54 -44.51
N SER A 178 27.04 54.11 -43.44
CA SER A 178 28.26 54.76 -42.95
C SER A 178 29.40 54.76 -44.00
N CYS A 179 29.62 53.65 -44.68
CA CYS A 179 30.63 53.55 -45.75
C CYS A 179 30.32 54.46 -46.94
N ILE A 180 29.04 54.60 -47.35
CA ILE A 180 28.66 55.49 -48.46
C ILE A 180 28.87 56.97 -48.11
N VAL A 181 28.56 57.39 -46.88
CA VAL A 181 28.71 58.78 -46.43
C VAL A 181 30.18 59.19 -46.32
N THR A 182 31.07 58.27 -45.92
CA THR A 182 32.52 58.54 -45.87
C THR A 182 33.15 58.66 -47.26
N MET A 183 32.68 57.89 -48.25
CA MET A 183 33.13 57.99 -49.64
C MET A 183 32.71 59.31 -50.31
N THR A 184 31.45 59.72 -50.15
CA THR A 184 30.96 61.01 -50.70
C THR A 184 31.58 62.24 -50.03
N ARG A 185 31.99 62.13 -48.75
CA ARG A 185 32.75 63.19 -48.07
C ARG A 185 34.19 63.30 -48.58
N ARG A 186 34.84 62.20 -48.96
CA ARG A 186 36.19 62.22 -49.59
C ARG A 186 36.16 62.84 -50.98
N GLU A 187 35.20 62.46 -51.84
CA GLU A 187 35.07 63.05 -53.18
C GLU A 187 34.84 64.58 -53.17
N LYS A 188 34.06 65.09 -52.20
CA LYS A 188 33.84 66.53 -52.05
C LYS A 188 35.07 67.29 -51.55
N VAL A 189 35.98 66.64 -50.83
CA VAL A 189 37.25 67.24 -50.35
C VAL A 189 38.30 67.22 -51.47
N GLU A 190 38.37 66.17 -52.28
CA GLU A 190 39.26 66.10 -53.45
C GLU A 190 38.86 67.10 -54.54
N LYS A 191 37.57 67.25 -54.84
CA LYS A 191 37.10 68.28 -55.80
C LYS A 191 37.38 69.72 -55.34
N LYS A 192 37.46 69.97 -54.02
CA LYS A 192 37.83 71.29 -53.48
C LYS A 192 39.34 71.57 -53.50
N ARG A 193 40.19 70.55 -53.61
CA ARG A 193 41.65 70.74 -53.74
C ARG A 193 42.13 70.96 -55.18
N ASN A 194 41.38 70.51 -56.18
CA ASN A 194 41.71 70.70 -57.61
C ASN A 194 41.15 72.02 -58.21
N GLN A 195 40.73 72.97 -57.38
CA GLN A 195 40.27 74.31 -57.81
C GLN A 195 41.12 75.44 -57.18
N VAL A 196 42.36 75.14 -56.78
CA VAL A 196 43.38 76.15 -56.38
C VAL A 196 44.41 76.26 -57.49
#